data_AF-A0A8T5RUS0-F1
#
_entry.id   AF-A0A8T5RUS0-F1
#
_cell.length_a   1.000
_cell.length_b   1.000
_cell.length_c   1.000
_cell.angle_alpha   90.00
_cell.angle_beta   90.00
_cell.angle_gamma   90.00
#
_symmetry.space_group_name_H-M   'P 1'
#
loop_
_entity.id
_entity.type
_entity.pdbx_description
1 polymer ?
#
loop_
_entity_poly.entity_id
_entity_poly.type
_entity_poly.pdbx_seq_one_letter_code
_entity_poly.pdbx_strand_id
1 'polypeptide(L)'
;MSENNKDLEKHELDKIRMRKMKAIMEAKKQQEAAKERIVSISDKLEFVLKVVLAPEAYDYLSNIKMKDPNVYQAIYNELISADVIQNIDYLIAIIRQQGGVPRKIPLDIVIHLERKVKGIRSKIQVKHGDDLMDLGSFLTKEK
;
A
#
# COMPACT_ATOMS: atom_id res chain seq x y z
N MET A 1 -3.87 -56.22 -35.18
CA MET A 1 -4.16 -54.79 -34.92
C MET A 1 -4.92 -54.68 -33.58
N SER A 2 -4.51 -55.40 -32.53
CA SER A 2 -3.45 -55.09 -31.56
C SER A 2 -4.01 -54.27 -30.37
N GLU A 3 -4.72 -54.96 -29.47
CA GLU A 3 -5.19 -54.42 -28.18
C GLU A 3 -4.08 -53.72 -27.39
N ASN A 4 -2.83 -54.19 -27.52
CA ASN A 4 -1.64 -53.56 -26.94
C ASN A 4 -1.45 -52.06 -27.26
N ASN A 5 -1.89 -51.56 -28.42
CA ASN A 5 -1.71 -50.14 -28.77
C ASN A 5 -2.67 -49.24 -27.97
N LYS A 6 -3.89 -49.72 -27.66
CA LYS A 6 -4.88 -48.94 -26.89
C LYS A 6 -4.48 -48.81 -25.42
N ASP A 7 -3.80 -49.81 -24.88
CA ASP A 7 -3.33 -49.78 -23.49
C ASP A 7 -2.08 -48.89 -23.34
N LEU A 8 -1.19 -48.86 -24.34
CA LEU A 8 -0.08 -47.91 -24.40
C LEU A 8 -0.56 -46.45 -24.48
N GLU A 9 -1.53 -46.15 -25.34
CA GLU A 9 -2.12 -44.80 -25.45
C GLU A 9 -2.83 -44.37 -24.15
N LYS A 10 -3.56 -45.27 -23.48
CA LYS A 10 -4.16 -44.99 -22.17
C LYS A 10 -3.09 -44.65 -21.12
N HIS A 11 -2.00 -45.40 -21.11
CA HIS A 11 -0.92 -45.20 -20.14
C HIS A 11 -0.16 -43.88 -20.37
N GLU A 12 -0.03 -43.44 -21.63
CA GLU A 12 0.51 -42.14 -22.01
C GLU A 12 -0.42 -40.99 -21.61
N LEU A 13 -1.72 -41.14 -21.86
CA LEU A 13 -2.75 -40.17 -21.47
C LEU A 13 -2.82 -39.98 -19.96
N ASP A 14 -2.72 -41.05 -19.18
CA ASP A 14 -2.72 -40.98 -17.73
C ASP A 14 -1.44 -40.35 -17.17
N LYS A 15 -0.28 -40.58 -17.82
CA LYS A 15 0.96 -39.83 -17.51
C LYS A 15 0.79 -38.33 -17.78
N ILE A 16 0.16 -37.95 -18.88
CA ILE A 16 -0.11 -36.55 -19.22
C ILE A 16 -1.08 -35.91 -18.21
N ARG A 17 -2.15 -36.61 -17.84
CA ARG A 17 -3.10 -36.16 -16.80
C ARG A 17 -2.41 -35.94 -15.46
N MET A 18 -1.60 -36.90 -15.02
CA MET A 18 -0.84 -36.77 -13.77
C MET A 18 0.13 -35.59 -13.80
N ARG A 19 0.83 -35.35 -14.92
CA ARG A 19 1.70 -34.17 -15.07
C ARG A 19 0.91 -32.86 -15.01
N LYS A 20 -0.23 -32.77 -15.70
CA LYS A 20 -1.10 -31.59 -15.65
C LYS A 20 -1.66 -31.36 -14.24
N MET A 21 -2.11 -32.42 -13.57
CA MET A 21 -2.62 -32.33 -12.21
C MET A 21 -1.54 -31.86 -11.22
N LYS A 22 -0.31 -32.38 -11.33
CA LYS A 22 0.84 -31.89 -10.54
C LYS A 22 1.13 -30.42 -10.80
N ALA A 23 1.17 -29.99 -12.07
CA ALA A 23 1.41 -28.59 -12.41
C ALA A 23 0.32 -27.66 -11.87
N ILE A 24 -0.95 -28.07 -11.93
CA ILE A 24 -2.08 -27.30 -11.36
C ILE A 24 -1.98 -27.23 -9.83
N MET A 25 -1.63 -28.33 -9.17
CA MET A 25 -1.47 -28.37 -7.71
C MET A 25 -0.30 -27.49 -7.25
N GLU A 26 0.83 -27.54 -7.97
CA GLU A 26 2.01 -26.71 -7.67
C GLU A 26 1.73 -25.22 -7.89
N ALA A 27 1.06 -24.87 -8.99
CA ALA A 27 0.63 -23.50 -9.25
C ALA A 27 -0.33 -22.98 -8.17
N LYS A 28 -1.30 -23.80 -7.73
CA LYS A 28 -2.19 -23.45 -6.60
C LYS A 28 -1.41 -23.23 -5.31
N LYS A 29 -0.50 -24.14 -4.96
CA LYS A 29 0.33 -24.03 -3.75
C LYS A 29 1.19 -22.77 -3.77
N GLN A 30 1.76 -22.41 -4.92
CA GLN A 30 2.53 -21.17 -5.07
C GLN A 30 1.63 -19.92 -4.92
N GLN A 31 0.41 -19.94 -5.48
CA GLN A 31 -0.54 -18.85 -5.31
C GLN A 31 -1.01 -18.70 -3.86
N GLU A 32 -1.28 -19.80 -3.15
CA GLU A 32 -1.65 -19.79 -1.74
C GLU A 32 -0.52 -19.25 -0.87
N ALA A 33 0.72 -19.74 -1.05
CA ALA A 33 1.88 -19.23 -0.34
C ALA A 33 2.15 -17.73 -0.63
N ALA A 34 1.90 -17.28 -1.86
CA ALA A 34 1.99 -15.86 -2.21
C ALA A 34 0.92 -15.03 -1.51
N LYS A 35 -0.34 -15.51 -1.46
CA LYS A 35 -1.43 -14.84 -0.74
C LYS A 35 -1.17 -14.74 0.76
N GLU A 36 -0.73 -15.83 1.39
CA GLU A 36 -0.37 -15.86 2.81
C GLU A 36 0.74 -14.85 3.14
N ARG A 37 1.77 -14.77 2.27
CA ARG A 37 2.81 -13.76 2.41
C ARG A 37 2.26 -12.34 2.30
N ILE A 38 1.39 -12.05 1.33
CA ILE A 38 0.80 -10.72 1.16
C ILE A 38 -0.01 -10.33 2.40
N VAL A 39 -0.83 -11.23 2.94
CA VAL A 39 -1.58 -11.00 4.19
C VAL A 39 -0.63 -10.72 5.35
N SER A 40 0.46 -11.50 5.48
CA SER A 40 1.45 -11.27 6.54
C SER A 40 2.13 -9.91 6.45
N ILE A 41 2.36 -9.38 5.23
CA ILE A 41 2.99 -8.08 5.03
C ILE A 41 1.99 -6.96 5.32
N SER A 42 0.73 -7.11 4.90
CA SER A 42 -0.30 -6.10 5.18
C SER A 42 -0.54 -5.92 6.67
N ASP A 43 -0.60 -7.01 7.43
CA ASP A 43 -0.84 -6.96 8.88
C ASP A 43 0.35 -6.30 9.61
N LYS A 44 1.57 -6.61 9.16
CA LYS A 44 2.79 -5.95 9.65
C LYS A 44 2.80 -4.46 9.33
N LEU A 45 2.38 -4.06 8.12
CA LEU A 45 2.30 -2.64 7.74
C LEU A 45 1.25 -1.91 8.55
N GLU A 46 0.11 -2.53 8.80
CA GLU A 46 -0.95 -1.97 9.64
C GLU A 46 -0.45 -1.75 11.08
N PHE A 47 0.27 -2.73 11.64
CA PHE A 47 0.91 -2.58 12.95
C PHE A 47 1.90 -1.41 12.97
N VAL A 48 2.78 -1.31 11.97
CA VAL A 48 3.78 -0.23 11.88
C VAL A 48 3.08 1.12 11.75
N LEU A 49 2.09 1.26 10.86
CA LEU A 49 1.32 2.49 10.69
C LEU A 49 0.64 2.92 11.99
N LYS A 50 0.02 1.99 12.72
CA LYS A 50 -0.63 2.27 14.01
C LYS A 50 0.33 2.79 15.08
N VAL A 51 1.58 2.34 15.05
CA VAL A 51 2.61 2.79 16.01
C VAL A 51 3.22 4.13 15.58
N VAL A 52 3.48 4.31 14.28
CA VAL A 52 4.16 5.48 13.72
C VAL A 52 3.24 6.70 13.63
N LEU A 53 1.94 6.51 13.33
CA LEU A 53 0.97 7.60 13.27
C LEU A 53 0.47 7.97 14.67
N ALA A 54 0.16 9.26 14.85
CA ALA A 54 -0.67 9.69 15.97
C ALA A 54 -2.06 9.02 15.88
N PRO A 55 -2.73 8.73 17.01
CA PRO A 55 -4.01 8.02 16.98
C PRO A 55 -5.05 8.76 16.12
N GLU A 56 -5.13 10.09 16.22
CA GLU A 56 -6.04 10.91 15.43
C GLU A 56 -5.69 10.87 13.94
N ALA A 57 -4.40 10.81 13.62
CA ALA A 57 -3.90 10.70 12.25
C ALA A 57 -4.24 9.34 11.63
N TYR A 58 -4.13 8.26 12.42
CA TYR A 58 -4.49 6.91 11.99
C TYR A 58 -6.01 6.78 11.76
N ASP A 59 -6.81 7.34 12.66
CA ASP A 59 -8.27 7.35 12.52
C ASP A 59 -8.70 8.15 11.29
N TYR A 60 -8.08 9.31 11.06
CA TYR A 60 -8.32 10.11 9.87
C TYR A 60 -7.95 9.36 8.59
N LEU A 61 -6.77 8.73 8.56
CA LEU A 61 -6.34 7.91 7.41
C LEU A 61 -7.31 6.74 7.16
N SER A 62 -7.80 6.09 8.21
CA SER A 62 -8.81 5.03 8.14
C SER A 62 -10.14 5.54 7.57
N ASN A 63 -10.54 6.76 7.93
CA ASN A 63 -11.72 7.41 7.34
C ASN A 63 -11.52 7.72 5.85
N ILE A 64 -10.33 8.15 5.42
CA ILE A 64 -10.01 8.36 4.00
C ILE A 64 -10.12 7.03 3.25
N LYS A 65 -9.60 5.92 3.82
CA LYS A 65 -9.69 4.58 3.23
C LYS A 65 -11.13 4.19 2.86
N MET A 66 -12.11 4.57 3.69
CA MET A 66 -13.53 4.29 3.44
C MET A 66 -14.17 5.27 2.44
N LYS A 67 -13.83 6.56 2.52
CA LYS A 67 -14.46 7.61 1.70
C LYS A 67 -13.89 7.70 0.29
N ASP A 68 -12.57 7.62 0.17
CA ASP A 68 -11.85 7.80 -1.08
C ASP A 68 -10.63 6.87 -1.14
N PRO A 69 -10.82 5.61 -1.58
CA PRO A 69 -9.77 4.60 -1.64
C PRO A 69 -8.59 5.00 -2.53
N ASN A 70 -8.83 5.78 -3.59
CA ASN A 70 -7.78 6.23 -4.51
C ASN A 70 -6.84 7.21 -3.83
N VAL A 71 -7.39 8.17 -3.09
CA VAL A 71 -6.60 9.12 -2.30
C VAL A 71 -5.84 8.40 -1.19
N TYR A 72 -6.49 7.46 -0.50
CA TYR A 72 -5.82 6.62 0.49
C TYR A 72 -4.62 5.88 -0.12
N GLN A 73 -4.78 5.25 -1.29
CA GLN A 73 -3.69 4.51 -1.92
C GLN A 73 -2.51 5.42 -2.30
N ALA A 74 -2.78 6.64 -2.78
CA ALA A 74 -1.75 7.60 -3.09
C ALA A 74 -0.98 8.05 -1.83
N ILE A 75 -1.70 8.36 -0.75
CA ILE A 75 -1.09 8.69 0.55
C ILE A 75 -0.28 7.49 1.07
N TYR A 76 -0.83 6.28 0.96
CA TYR A 76 -0.19 5.04 1.39
C TYR A 76 1.14 4.80 0.66
N ASN A 77 1.17 4.99 -0.67
CA ASN A 77 2.38 4.87 -1.48
C ASN A 77 3.42 5.95 -1.15
N GLU A 78 3.00 7.11 -0.66
CA GLU A 78 3.91 8.18 -0.21
C GLU A 78 4.45 7.92 1.21
N LEU A 79 3.64 7.33 2.09
CA LEU A 79 4.04 6.97 3.46
C LEU A 79 4.91 5.71 3.51
N ILE A 80 4.69 4.76 2.60
CA ILE A 80 5.35 3.45 2.60
C ILE A 80 6.19 3.32 1.33
N SER A 81 7.49 3.59 1.47
CA SER A 81 8.46 3.32 0.41
C SER A 81 8.75 1.82 0.28
N ALA A 82 9.32 1.42 -0.86
CA ALA A 82 9.74 0.03 -1.09
C ALA A 82 10.72 -0.47 -0.01
N ASP A 83 11.57 0.41 0.52
CA ASP A 83 12.54 0.10 1.58
C ASP A 83 11.84 -0.27 2.89
N VAL A 84 10.71 0.37 3.21
CA VAL A 84 9.91 0.07 4.41
C VAL A 84 9.33 -1.34 4.31
N ILE A 85 8.86 -1.74 3.12
CA ILE A 85 8.30 -3.07 2.87
C ILE A 85 9.37 -4.14 3.04
N GLN A 86 10.57 -3.91 2.50
CA GLN A 86 11.68 -4.86 2.59
C GLN A 86 12.19 -5.04 4.03
N ASN A 87 12.21 -3.96 4.81
CA ASN A 87 12.77 -3.95 6.16
C ASN A 87 11.71 -4.04 7.26
N ILE A 88 10.48 -4.43 6.93
CA ILE A 88 9.36 -4.35 7.85
C ILE A 88 9.54 -5.18 9.12
N ASP A 89 10.11 -6.37 9.00
CA ASP A 89 10.37 -7.26 10.13
C ASP A 89 11.42 -6.67 11.08
N TYR A 90 12.42 -6.00 10.52
CA TYR A 90 13.44 -5.29 11.28
C TYR A 90 12.85 -4.07 12.01
N LEU A 91 12.00 -3.29 11.33
CA LEU A 91 11.30 -2.16 11.94
C LEU A 91 10.41 -2.61 13.10
N ILE A 92 9.68 -3.71 12.95
CA ILE A 92 8.86 -4.28 14.03
C ILE A 92 9.73 -4.72 15.21
N ALA A 93 10.87 -5.37 14.94
CA ALA A 93 11.80 -5.77 15.99
C ALA A 93 12.32 -4.56 16.79
N ILE A 94 12.70 -3.47 16.12
CA ILE A 94 13.12 -2.22 16.78
C ILE A 94 11.99 -1.63 17.62
N ILE A 95 10.78 -1.51 17.06
CA ILE A 95 9.61 -0.96 17.77
C ILE A 95 9.34 -1.73 19.06
N ARG A 96 9.43 -3.07 19.01
CA ARG A 96 9.23 -3.93 20.18
C ARG A 96 10.33 -3.76 21.22
N GLN A 97 11.58 -3.59 20.79
CA GLN A 97 12.73 -3.40 21.69
C GLN A 97 12.72 -2.02 22.37
N GLN A 98 12.37 -0.96 21.64
CA GLN A 98 12.42 0.41 22.13
C GLN A 98 11.12 0.88 22.80
N GLY A 99 10.05 0.07 22.75
CA GLY A 99 8.76 0.39 23.37
C GLY A 99 7.92 1.41 22.58
N GLY A 100 8.27 1.72 21.34
CA GLY A 100 7.52 2.62 20.47
C GLY A 100 8.42 3.51 19.61
N VAL A 101 7.79 4.47 18.92
CA VAL A 101 8.46 5.47 18.09
C VAL A 101 8.42 6.83 18.80
N PRO A 102 9.56 7.50 19.02
CA PRO A 102 9.64 8.71 19.84
C PRO A 102 8.93 9.93 19.23
N ARG A 103 8.75 9.98 17.90
CA ARG A 103 7.98 11.03 17.22
C ARG A 103 6.97 10.40 16.28
N LYS A 104 5.70 10.57 16.61
CA LYS A 104 4.60 10.11 15.77
C LYS A 104 4.28 11.13 14.68
N ILE A 105 3.83 10.64 13.52
CA ILE A 105 3.37 11.48 12.43
C ILE A 105 2.02 12.12 12.84
N PRO A 106 1.93 13.46 12.91
CA PRO A 106 0.72 14.14 13.35
C PRO A 106 -0.33 14.20 12.24
N LEU A 107 -1.57 14.54 12.62
CA LEU A 107 -2.72 14.63 11.73
C LEU A 107 -2.49 15.61 10.56
N ASP A 108 -1.86 16.75 10.83
CA ASP A 108 -1.63 17.80 9.84
C ASP A 108 -0.85 17.31 8.62
N ILE A 109 0.09 16.36 8.82
CA ILE A 109 0.85 15.76 7.73
C ILE A 109 -0.06 14.92 6.84
N VAL A 110 -0.96 14.12 7.43
CA VAL A 110 -1.91 13.30 6.67
C VAL A 110 -2.88 14.18 5.87
N ILE A 111 -3.37 15.26 6.48
CA ILE A 111 -4.22 16.25 5.79
C ILE A 111 -3.45 16.95 4.66
N HIS A 112 -2.18 17.29 4.88
CA HIS A 112 -1.34 17.88 3.85
C HIS A 112 -1.17 16.94 2.65
N LEU A 113 -0.88 15.66 2.91
CA LEU A 113 -0.77 14.63 1.87
C LEU A 113 -2.09 14.46 1.12
N GLU A 114 -3.22 14.42 1.82
CA GLU A 114 -4.55 14.36 1.18
C GLU A 114 -4.78 15.56 0.25
N ARG A 115 -4.50 16.79 0.71
CA ARG A 115 -4.64 18.00 -0.11
C ARG A 115 -3.72 17.99 -1.31
N LYS A 116 -2.48 17.52 -1.14
CA LYS A 116 -1.49 17.39 -2.21
C LYS A 116 -1.98 16.42 -3.29
N VAL A 117 -2.47 15.25 -2.90
CA VAL A 117 -3.04 14.25 -3.83
C VAL A 117 -4.28 14.81 -4.55
N LYS A 118 -5.15 15.52 -3.83
CA LYS A 118 -6.34 16.17 -4.41
C LYS A 118 -6.02 17.42 -5.24
N GLY A 119 -4.76 17.84 -5.32
CA GLY A 119 -4.35 19.05 -6.03
C GLY A 119 -4.86 20.35 -5.40
N ILE A 120 -5.31 20.32 -4.14
CA ILE A 120 -5.80 21.49 -3.41
C ILE A 120 -4.61 22.32 -2.99
N ARG A 121 -4.35 23.41 -3.72
CA ARG A 121 -3.31 24.39 -3.37
C ARG A 121 -3.83 25.32 -2.29
N SER A 122 -2.99 25.63 -1.31
CA SER A 122 -3.22 26.70 -0.34
C SER A 122 -3.36 28.01 -1.10
N LYS A 123 -4.54 28.63 -1.09
CA LYS A 123 -4.72 30.01 -1.57
C LYS A 123 -4.55 30.93 -0.37
N ILE A 124 -3.45 31.67 -0.33
CA ILE A 124 -3.26 32.71 0.67
C ILE A 124 -3.81 33.98 0.03
N GLN A 125 -4.95 34.45 0.50
CA GLN A 125 -5.51 35.71 0.04
C GLN A 125 -4.86 36.87 0.79
N VAL A 126 -4.29 37.81 0.05
CA VAL A 126 -3.70 39.06 0.52
C VAL A 126 -4.65 40.19 0.17
N LYS A 127 -4.96 41.04 1.14
CA LYS A 127 -5.70 42.27 0.89
C LYS A 127 -4.72 43.37 0.49
N HIS A 128 -4.83 43.86 -0.74
CA HIS A 128 -4.04 45.00 -1.23
C HIS A 128 -5.00 46.11 -1.64
N GLY A 129 -5.11 47.15 -0.82
CA GLY A 129 -6.17 48.16 -0.97
C GLY A 129 -7.56 47.55 -0.72
N ASP A 130 -8.50 47.75 -1.66
CA ASP A 130 -9.85 47.17 -1.62
C ASP A 130 -9.97 45.80 -2.32
N ASP A 131 -8.92 45.34 -3.01
CA ASP A 131 -8.95 44.06 -3.73
C ASP A 131 -8.28 42.93 -2.93
N LEU A 132 -8.91 41.75 -2.98
CA LEU A 132 -8.34 40.50 -2.50
C LEU A 132 -7.60 39.79 -3.65
N MET A 133 -6.29 39.62 -3.52
CA MET A 133 -5.46 38.90 -4.50
C MET A 133 -4.80 37.68 -3.87
N ASP A 134 -4.46 36.68 -4.67
CA ASP A 134 -3.67 35.52 -4.21
C ASP A 134 -2.19 35.93 -4.01
N LEU A 135 -1.56 35.44 -2.95
CA LEU A 135 -0.17 35.80 -2.56
C LEU A 135 0.83 35.49 -3.69
N GLY A 136 0.64 34.41 -4.44
CA GLY A 136 1.52 34.07 -5.57
C GLY A 136 1.46 35.12 -6.68
N SER A 137 0.27 35.63 -6.97
CA SER A 137 0.05 36.72 -7.93
C SER A 137 0.53 38.06 -7.41
N PHE A 138 0.48 38.29 -6.09
CA PHE A 138 0.99 39.49 -5.46
C PHE A 138 2.52 39.57 -5.57
N LEU A 139 3.24 38.50 -5.22
CA LEU A 139 4.71 38.45 -5.23
C LEU A 139 5.32 38.52 -6.64
N THR A 140 4.57 38.13 -7.67
CA THR A 140 5.03 38.20 -9.07
C THR A 140 4.80 39.57 -9.72
N LYS A 141 3.93 40.42 -9.16
CA LYS A 141 3.68 41.78 -9.66
C LYS A 141 4.72 42.82 -9.19
N GLU A 142 5.46 42.54 -8.12
CA GLU A 142 6.50 43.45 -7.59
C GLU A 142 7.89 43.22 -8.21
N LYS A 143 7.99 42.45 -9.30
CA LYS A 143 9.20 42.35 -10.15
C LYS A 143 8.99 43.04 -11.48
#